data_AF-A0A932KCN8-F1
#
_entry.id   AF-A0A932KCN8-F1
#
_cell.length_a   1.000
_cell.length_b   1.000
_cell.length_c   1.000
_cell.angle_alpha   90.00
_cell.angle_beta   90.00
_cell.angle_gamma   90.00
#
_symmetry.space_group_name_H-M   'P 1'
#
loop_
_entity.id
_entity.type
_entity.pdbx_description
1 polymer ?
#
loop_
_entity_poly.entity_id
_entity_poly.type
_entity_poly.pdbx_seq_one_letter_code
_entity_poly.pdbx_strand_id
1 'polypeptide(L)'
;ILKTQYARLGVEVTVEVIDRPIYLRRLTRDRDWDQSLIFSSAALDAYSVSRALDTRVGNNTLNHQDKHVDALIDRMKEAATEEAFRQASHNIQRYMADTMMIADIASVPFLQAARPHVDGYAHLHGFKIQFETTWLRK
;
A
#
# COMPACT_ATOMS: atom_id res chain seq x y z
N ILE A 1 -3.94 -1.80 -19.91
CA ILE A 1 -4.27 -0.35 -19.96
C ILE A 1 -3.03 0.50 -19.81
N LEU A 2 -2.30 0.46 -18.67
CA LEU A 2 -1.08 1.27 -18.47
C LEU A 2 -0.06 1.15 -19.61
N LYS A 3 0.29 -0.08 -20.03
CA LYS A 3 1.18 -0.31 -21.19
C LYS A 3 0.73 0.45 -22.45
N THR A 4 -0.58 0.46 -22.74
CA THR A 4 -1.13 1.17 -23.90
C THR A 4 -1.05 2.69 -23.72
N GLN A 5 -1.23 3.21 -22.51
CA GLN A 5 -1.08 4.64 -22.23
C GLN A 5 0.39 5.07 -22.33
N TYR A 6 1.32 4.29 -21.80
CA TYR A 6 2.76 4.53 -21.93
C TYR A 6 3.24 4.49 -23.38
N ALA A 7 2.72 3.57 -24.20
CA ALA A 7 3.04 3.52 -25.62
C ALA A 7 2.65 4.82 -26.36
N ARG A 8 1.57 5.50 -25.96
CA ARG A 8 1.18 6.80 -26.54
C ARG A 8 2.17 7.92 -26.21
N LEU A 9 2.97 7.74 -25.16
CA LEU A 9 4.05 8.64 -24.76
C LEU A 9 5.41 8.23 -25.37
N GLY A 10 5.44 7.21 -26.24
CA GLY A 10 6.68 6.68 -26.81
C GLY A 10 7.47 5.78 -25.86
N VAL A 11 6.87 5.35 -24.75
CA VAL A 11 7.51 4.45 -23.78
C VAL A 11 7.17 2.99 -24.10
N GLU A 12 8.19 2.18 -24.32
CA GLU A 12 8.06 0.74 -24.47
C GLU A 12 8.04 0.06 -23.08
N VAL A 13 7.06 -0.83 -22.87
CA VAL A 13 6.89 -1.52 -21.57
C VAL A 13 6.85 -3.03 -21.76
N THR A 14 7.78 -3.70 -21.10
CA THR A 14 7.78 -5.15 -20.88
C THR A 14 7.02 -5.45 -19.59
N VAL A 15 6.05 -6.37 -19.66
CA VAL A 15 5.26 -6.78 -18.50
C VAL A 15 5.72 -8.17 -18.07
N GLU A 16 6.21 -8.28 -16.84
CA GLU A 16 6.57 -9.54 -16.22
C GLU A 16 5.49 -9.97 -15.23
N VAL A 17 5.02 -11.22 -15.35
CA VAL A 17 4.15 -11.86 -14.36
C VAL A 17 4.96 -12.97 -13.71
N ILE A 18 5.21 -12.84 -12.41
CA ILE A 18 6.07 -13.74 -11.65
C ILE A 18 5.39 -14.21 -10.37
N ASP A 19 5.81 -15.36 -9.87
CA ASP A 19 5.27 -15.93 -8.64
C ASP A 19 5.51 -15.03 -7.43
N ARG A 20 4.52 -14.98 -6.53
CA ARG A 20 4.55 -14.09 -5.35
C ARG A 20 5.83 -14.19 -4.52
N PRO A 21 6.39 -15.38 -4.21
CA PRO A 21 7.65 -15.46 -3.46
C PRO A 21 8.83 -14.82 -4.20
N ILE A 22 8.92 -14.99 -5.52
CA ILE A 22 9.95 -14.38 -6.36
C ILE A 22 9.76 -12.88 -6.39
N TYR A 23 8.52 -12.42 -6.59
CA TYR A 23 8.16 -11.01 -6.55
C TYR A 23 8.54 -10.34 -5.23
N LEU A 24 8.23 -10.95 -4.09
CA LEU A 24 8.54 -10.39 -2.78
C LEU A 24 10.05 -10.33 -2.52
N ARG A 25 10.80 -11.38 -2.93
CA ARG A 25 12.26 -11.38 -2.84
C ARG A 25 12.85 -10.24 -3.66
N ARG A 26 12.40 -10.09 -4.91
CA ARG A 26 12.77 -8.94 -5.74
C ARG A 26 12.41 -7.67 -4.97
N LEU A 27 11.12 -7.37 -4.79
CA LEU A 27 10.57 -6.14 -4.18
C LEU A 27 11.29 -5.65 -2.91
N THR A 28 11.75 -6.56 -2.06
CA THR A 28 12.32 -6.18 -0.75
C THR A 28 13.84 -6.27 -0.68
N ARG A 29 14.44 -7.25 -1.38
CA ARG A 29 15.87 -7.57 -1.25
C ARG A 29 16.65 -7.22 -2.51
N ASP A 30 16.25 -7.74 -3.66
CA ASP A 30 17.09 -7.69 -4.86
C ASP A 30 17.09 -6.29 -5.50
N ARG A 31 16.00 -5.53 -5.36
CA ARG A 31 15.93 -4.12 -5.84
C ARG A 31 16.15 -3.95 -7.34
N ASP A 32 15.74 -4.95 -8.12
CA ASP A 32 15.92 -5.10 -9.57
C ASP A 32 14.60 -4.90 -10.39
N TRP A 33 13.94 -3.76 -10.24
CA TRP A 33 12.76 -3.37 -11.04
C TRP A 33 12.75 -1.87 -11.32
N ASP A 34 12.16 -1.50 -12.46
CA ASP A 34 11.88 -0.10 -12.80
C ASP A 34 10.54 0.37 -12.23
N GLN A 35 9.50 -0.46 -12.36
CA GLN A 35 8.17 -0.20 -11.85
C GLN A 35 7.55 -1.50 -11.35
N SER A 36 6.87 -1.43 -10.20
CA SER A 36 6.11 -2.57 -9.68
C SER A 36 4.67 -2.16 -9.42
N LEU A 37 3.74 -3.09 -9.68
CA LEU A 37 2.34 -2.92 -9.30
C LEU A 37 2.15 -3.45 -7.88
N ILE A 38 1.86 -2.54 -6.96
CA ILE A 38 1.63 -2.84 -5.55
C ILE A 38 0.18 -2.46 -5.21
N PHE A 39 -0.42 -3.19 -4.29
CA PHE A 39 -1.60 -2.73 -3.55
C PHE A 39 -1.27 -2.76 -2.07
N SER A 40 -1.67 -1.71 -1.33
CA SER A 40 -1.59 -1.72 0.12
C SER A 40 -2.78 -2.47 0.72
N SER A 41 -2.57 -3.04 1.92
CA SER A 41 -3.68 -3.48 2.74
C SER A 41 -4.49 -2.27 3.23
N ALA A 42 -5.67 -2.53 3.79
CA ALA A 42 -6.39 -1.51 4.53
C ALA A 42 -5.44 -0.83 5.56
N ALA A 43 -5.59 0.48 5.69
CA ALA A 43 -4.83 1.33 6.60
C ALA A 43 -5.78 1.82 7.69
N LEU A 44 -5.34 1.78 8.95
CA LEU A 44 -6.14 2.30 10.07
C LEU A 44 -6.02 3.83 10.16
N ASP A 45 -4.83 4.34 9.85
CA ASP A 45 -4.51 5.76 9.78
C ASP A 45 -3.34 6.01 8.80
N ALA A 46 -3.02 7.28 8.53
CA ALA A 46 -1.94 7.65 7.63
C ALA A 46 -0.56 7.15 8.10
N TYR A 47 -0.36 7.04 9.42
CA TYR A 47 0.88 6.57 10.01
C TYR A 47 1.09 5.07 9.81
N SER A 48 0.02 4.26 9.78
CA SER A 48 0.08 2.81 9.59
C SER A 48 0.76 2.39 8.27
N VAL A 49 0.72 3.26 7.27
CA VAL A 49 1.35 3.05 5.96
C VAL A 49 2.78 3.58 5.90
N SER A 50 3.20 4.43 6.86
CA SER A 50 4.53 5.05 6.88
C SER A 50 5.69 4.06 6.87
N ARG A 51 5.52 2.84 7.39
CA ARG A 51 6.53 1.76 7.35
C ARG A 51 6.94 1.33 5.93
N ALA A 52 6.12 1.65 4.94
CA ALA A 52 6.41 1.39 3.52
C ALA A 52 7.24 2.51 2.88
N LEU A 53 7.47 3.60 3.61
CA LEU A 53 8.12 4.85 3.16
C LEU A 53 9.29 5.26 4.05
N ASP A 54 9.33 4.88 5.33
CA ASP A 54 10.45 5.26 6.20
C ASP A 54 11.75 4.60 5.71
N THR A 55 12.80 5.41 5.47
CA THR A 55 14.06 4.89 4.93
C THR A 55 14.93 4.23 5.99
N ARG A 56 14.61 4.44 7.27
CA ARG A 56 15.38 3.98 8.44
C ARG A 56 14.81 2.69 9.00
N VAL A 57 13.50 2.53 8.91
CA VAL A 57 12.76 1.41 9.49
C VAL A 57 11.71 0.88 8.52
N GLY A 58 11.62 -0.45 8.39
CA GLY A 58 10.60 -1.09 7.57
C GLY A 58 11.07 -1.46 6.17
N ASN A 59 10.10 -1.71 5.28
CA ASN A 59 10.38 -2.37 4.01
C ASN A 59 10.75 -1.39 2.88
N ASN A 60 10.47 -0.08 3.05
CA ASN A 60 10.68 0.98 2.05
C ASN A 60 10.49 0.45 0.62
N THR A 61 9.24 0.16 0.26
CA THR A 61 8.92 -0.58 -0.98
C THR A 61 9.21 0.20 -2.24
N LEU A 62 9.41 1.52 -2.13
CA LEU A 62 9.78 2.39 -3.27
C LEU A 62 11.31 2.50 -3.44
N ASN A 63 12.10 1.97 -2.50
CA ASN A 63 13.56 2.07 -2.51
C ASN A 63 14.09 3.53 -2.61
N HIS A 64 13.35 4.52 -2.10
CA HIS A 64 13.81 5.91 -2.09
C HIS A 64 14.78 6.18 -0.92
N GLN A 65 15.55 7.26 -1.02
CA GLN A 65 16.47 7.71 0.04
C GLN A 65 16.13 9.12 0.58
N ASP A 66 14.94 9.60 0.22
CA ASP A 66 14.47 10.94 0.57
C ASP A 66 14.29 11.14 2.08
N LYS A 67 15.16 11.95 2.68
CA LYS A 67 15.14 12.28 4.12
C LYS A 67 14.04 13.26 4.49
N HIS A 68 13.44 13.95 3.52
CA HIS A 68 12.28 14.79 3.78
C HIS A 68 11.07 13.95 4.19
N VAL A 69 10.90 12.78 3.57
CA VAL A 69 9.87 11.81 3.94
C VAL A 69 10.06 11.34 5.39
N ASP A 70 11.30 10.99 5.79
CA ASP A 70 11.59 10.60 7.17
C ASP A 70 11.19 11.71 8.17
N ALA A 71 11.53 12.96 7.87
CA ALA A 71 11.18 14.11 8.71
C ALA A 71 9.66 14.36 8.79
N LEU A 72 8.93 14.13 7.70
CA LEU A 72 7.47 14.20 7.68
C LEU A 72 6.83 13.08 8.52
N ILE A 73 7.42 11.88 8.47
CA ILE A 73 7.00 10.75 9.31
C ILE A 73 7.23 11.07 10.80
N ASP A 74 8.37 11.66 11.15
CA ASP A 74 8.66 12.01 12.54
C ASP A 74 7.68 13.06 13.08
N ARG A 75 7.31 14.06 12.27
CA ARG A 75 6.26 15.03 12.65
C ARG A 75 4.91 14.37 12.94
N MET A 76 4.56 13.28 12.25
CA MET A 76 3.35 12.51 12.58
C MET A 76 3.49 11.80 13.93
N LYS A 77 4.67 11.21 14.23
CA LYS A 77 4.95 10.53 15.50
C LYS A 77 4.94 11.49 16.69
N GLU A 78 5.45 12.70 16.50
CA GLU A 78 5.64 13.73 17.53
C GLU A 78 4.38 14.59 17.78
N ALA A 79 3.33 14.43 16.96
CA ALA A 79 2.11 15.21 17.07
C ALA A 79 1.40 14.98 18.41
N ALA A 80 1.29 16.03 19.23
CA ALA A 80 0.71 15.95 20.57
C ALA A 80 -0.83 15.97 20.59
N THR A 81 -1.48 16.33 19.48
CA THR A 81 -2.94 16.43 19.37
C THR A 81 -3.44 15.79 18.08
N GLU A 82 -4.71 15.39 18.06
CA GLU A 82 -5.33 14.81 16.86
C GLU A 82 -5.28 15.79 15.67
N GLU A 83 -5.50 17.08 15.92
CA GLU A 83 -5.46 18.10 14.86
C GLU A 83 -4.04 18.28 14.31
N ALA A 84 -3.02 18.26 15.18
CA ALA A 84 -1.62 18.29 14.74
C ALA A 84 -1.27 17.03 13.93
N PHE A 85 -1.76 15.85 14.35
CA PHE A 85 -1.55 14.60 13.62
C PHE A 85 -2.21 14.63 12.24
N ARG A 86 -3.45 15.14 12.15
CA ARG A 86 -4.18 15.29 10.89
C ARG A 86 -3.44 16.23 9.94
N GLN A 87 -2.98 17.37 10.42
CA GLN A 87 -2.20 18.30 9.61
C GLN A 87 -0.87 17.68 9.14
N ALA A 88 -0.15 16.98 10.01
CA ALA A 88 1.08 16.28 9.65
C ALA A 88 0.83 15.18 8.60
N SER A 89 -0.27 14.45 8.73
CA SER A 89 -0.71 13.43 7.78
C SER A 89 -1.02 14.01 6.39
N HIS A 90 -1.66 15.17 6.32
CA HIS A 90 -1.89 15.85 5.05
C HIS A 90 -0.59 16.34 4.40
N ASN A 91 0.39 16.77 5.19
CA ASN A 91 1.67 17.24 4.66
C ASN A 91 2.43 16.12 3.95
N ILE A 92 2.49 14.90 4.52
CA ILE A 92 3.17 13.79 3.85
C ILE A 92 2.42 13.32 2.60
N GLN A 93 1.08 13.26 2.64
CA GLN A 93 0.28 12.89 1.47
C GLN A 93 0.46 13.89 0.33
N ARG A 94 0.46 15.19 0.63
CA ARG A 94 0.71 16.24 -0.36
C ARG A 94 2.10 16.13 -0.96
N TYR A 95 3.11 15.94 -0.11
CA TYR A 95 4.48 15.77 -0.58
C TYR A 95 4.62 14.61 -1.55
N MET A 96 4.04 13.45 -1.21
CA MET A 96 4.07 12.27 -2.08
C MET A 96 3.36 12.51 -3.42
N ALA A 97 2.23 13.24 -3.41
CA ALA A 97 1.50 13.61 -4.63
C ALA A 97 2.31 14.57 -5.51
N ASP A 98 2.90 15.61 -4.93
CA ASP A 98 3.68 16.63 -5.64
C ASP A 98 4.97 16.06 -6.26
N THR A 99 5.54 15.04 -5.61
CA THR A 99 6.77 14.37 -6.06
C THR A 99 6.50 13.13 -6.93
N MET A 100 5.24 12.73 -7.08
CA MET A 100 4.81 11.52 -7.79
C MET A 100 5.57 10.26 -7.32
N MET A 101 5.92 10.17 -6.03
CA MET A 101 6.62 9.01 -5.46
C MET A 101 5.85 7.70 -5.64
N ILE A 102 4.52 7.79 -5.62
CA ILE A 102 3.60 6.71 -5.95
C ILE A 102 2.63 7.23 -7.00
N ALA A 103 2.49 6.49 -8.10
CA ALA A 103 1.41 6.71 -9.05
C ALA A 103 0.15 5.98 -8.56
N ASP A 104 -0.65 6.66 -7.75
CA ASP A 104 -1.94 6.12 -7.27
C ASP A 104 -2.94 6.01 -8.43
N ILE A 105 -3.43 4.79 -8.68
CA ILE A 105 -4.31 4.51 -9.82
C ILE A 105 -5.77 4.42 -9.39
N ALA A 106 -6.04 3.72 -8.28
CA ALA A 106 -7.38 3.48 -7.77
C ALA A 106 -7.36 3.02 -6.31
N SER A 107 -8.43 3.35 -5.58
CA SER A 107 -8.78 2.65 -4.35
C SER A 107 -9.55 1.37 -4.69
N VAL A 108 -9.18 0.25 -4.08
CA VAL A 108 -9.82 -1.04 -4.33
C VAL A 108 -10.85 -1.36 -3.24
N PRO A 109 -12.12 -1.65 -3.59
CA PRO A 109 -13.04 -2.21 -2.62
C PRO A 109 -12.63 -3.65 -2.29
N PHE A 110 -12.58 -4.00 -1.01
CA PHE A 110 -12.41 -5.38 -0.58
C PHE A 110 -13.74 -6.12 -0.74
N LEU A 111 -13.82 -6.98 -1.75
CA LEU A 111 -14.98 -7.80 -2.04
C LEU A 111 -14.69 -9.26 -1.68
N GLN A 112 -15.57 -9.86 -0.88
CA GLN A 112 -15.50 -11.28 -0.52
C GLN A 112 -16.88 -11.89 -0.71
N ALA A 113 -16.93 -13.06 -1.35
CA ALA A 113 -18.16 -13.80 -1.57
C ALA A 113 -18.18 -15.01 -0.64
N ALA A 114 -19.23 -15.12 0.17
CA ALA A 114 -19.53 -16.30 0.98
C ALA A 114 -20.71 -17.05 0.38
N ARG A 115 -20.77 -18.38 0.58
CA ARG A 115 -21.94 -19.18 0.17
C ARG A 115 -23.13 -18.83 1.07
N PRO A 116 -24.38 -18.92 0.59
CA PRO A 116 -25.57 -18.58 1.39
C PRO A 116 -25.80 -19.41 2.67
N HIS A 117 -25.13 -20.56 2.77
CA HIS A 117 -25.21 -21.46 3.93
C HIS A 117 -24.00 -21.32 4.86
N VAL A 118 -23.12 -20.33 4.63
CA VAL A 118 -21.99 -20.02 5.50
C VAL A 118 -22.41 -18.89 6.43
N ASP A 119 -22.56 -19.21 7.71
CA ASP A 119 -22.91 -18.27 8.77
C ASP A 119 -21.67 -17.97 9.64
N GLY A 120 -21.72 -16.87 10.41
CA GLY A 120 -20.64 -16.47 11.31
C GLY A 120 -19.38 -15.91 10.63
N TYR A 121 -19.44 -15.73 9.31
CA TYR A 121 -18.37 -15.11 8.51
C TYR A 121 -18.27 -13.61 8.78
N ALA A 122 -17.19 -13.19 9.42
CA ALA A 122 -16.91 -11.78 9.68
C ALA A 122 -15.85 -11.25 8.70
N HIS A 123 -16.21 -10.21 7.95
CA HIS A 123 -15.29 -9.45 7.11
C HIS A 123 -14.92 -8.14 7.82
N LEU A 124 -13.71 -8.09 8.40
CA LEU A 124 -13.22 -6.89 9.08
C LEU A 124 -12.50 -5.96 8.10
N HIS A 125 -13.20 -5.43 7.09
CA HIS A 125 -12.69 -4.42 6.15
C HIS A 125 -11.29 -4.74 5.56
N GLY A 126 -11.04 -6.00 5.19
CA GLY A 126 -9.75 -6.43 4.64
C GLY A 126 -8.62 -6.70 5.66
N PHE A 127 -8.82 -6.45 6.96
CA PHE A 127 -7.82 -6.68 8.01
C PHE A 127 -7.79 -8.12 8.53
N LYS A 128 -8.93 -8.79 8.55
CA LYS A 128 -9.03 -10.16 9.08
C LYS A 128 -10.22 -10.89 8.45
N ILE A 129 -9.96 -12.13 8.04
CA ILE A 129 -10.98 -13.14 7.79
C ILE A 129 -10.92 -14.08 9.00
N GLN A 130 -12.04 -14.25 9.70
CA GLN A 130 -12.14 -15.15 10.85
C GLN A 130 -12.91 -16.40 10.45
N PHE A 131 -12.24 -17.55 10.40
CA PHE A 131 -12.88 -18.83 10.12
C PHE A 131 -13.28 -19.57 11.38
N GLU A 132 -12.71 -19.22 12.52
CA GLU A 132 -12.94 -19.85 13.82
C GLU A 132 -14.37 -19.64 14.32
N THR A 133 -15.02 -18.57 13.88
CA THR A 133 -16.42 -18.26 14.17
C THR A 133 -17.35 -18.65 13.02
N THR A 134 -16.84 -19.26 11.96
CA THR A 134 -17.62 -19.58 10.75
C THR A 134 -18.16 -21.01 10.83
N TRP A 135 -19.43 -21.22 10.48
CA TRP A 135 -20.04 -22.55 10.40
C TRP A 135 -20.95 -22.71 9.17
N LEU A 136 -21.26 -23.95 8.83
CA LEU A 136 -22.19 -24.29 7.75
C LEU A 136 -23.57 -24.57 8.34
N ARG A 137 -24.57 -23.78 7.92
CA ARG A 137 -25.97 -24.09 8.19
C ARG A 137 -26.41 -25.22 7.29
N LYS A 138 -27.11 -26.19 7.87
CA LYS A 138 -27.69 -27.32 7.14
C LYS A 138 -28.78 -26.86 6.17
#